data_AF-A0A3N5TY73-F1
#
_entry.id   AF-A0A3N5TY73-F1
#
_cell.length_a   1.000
_cell.length_b   1.000
_cell.length_c   1.000
_cell.angle_alpha   90.00
_cell.angle_beta   90.00
_cell.angle_gamma   90.00
#
_symmetry.space_group_name_H-M   'P 1'
#
loop_
_entity.id
_entity.type
_entity.pdbx_description
1 polymer ?
#
loop_
_entity_poly.entity_id
_entity_poly.type
_entity_poly.pdbx_seq_one_letter_code
_entity_poly.pdbx_strand_id
1 'polypeptide(L)'
;MNALFSDSVIKSLKKHAAIKKAVQKKVDMILTDPIGLGEPLRGNFRGYYSCPVKKNFLIIYLFCRLCRGKKDDEIVRCSNCHECSNETIKFVALGPHDTTYEK
;
A
#
# COMPACT_ATOMS: atom_id res chain seq x y z
N MET A 1 -15.28 0.40 0.78
CA MET A 1 -13.89 0.59 0.28
C MET A 1 -13.49 -0.60 -0.55
N ASN A 2 -12.74 -0.38 -1.62
CA ASN A 2 -12.22 -1.43 -2.50
C ASN A 2 -10.73 -1.64 -2.22
N ALA A 3 -10.29 -2.89 -2.16
CA ALA A 3 -8.88 -3.25 -1.98
C ALA A 3 -8.35 -3.93 -3.26
N LEU A 4 -7.25 -3.41 -3.80
CA LEU A 4 -6.52 -4.04 -4.89
C LEU A 4 -5.13 -4.45 -4.41
N PHE A 5 -4.67 -5.63 -4.82
CA PHE A 5 -3.36 -6.15 -4.45
C PHE A 5 -2.53 -6.35 -5.70
N SER A 6 -1.31 -5.82 -5.69
CA SER A 6 -0.34 -6.09 -6.76
C SER A 6 0.15 -7.54 -6.72
N ASP A 7 0.64 -8.02 -7.85
CA ASP A 7 1.26 -9.35 -7.94
C ASP A 7 2.45 -9.51 -6.99
N SER A 8 3.20 -8.44 -6.72
CA SER A 8 4.33 -8.47 -5.79
C SER A 8 3.86 -8.71 -4.35
N VAL A 9 2.74 -8.10 -3.94
CA VAL A 9 2.13 -8.36 -2.63
C VAL A 9 1.64 -9.80 -2.54
N ILE A 10 0.96 -10.31 -3.58
CA ILE A 10 0.49 -11.71 -3.61
C ILE A 10 1.68 -12.68 -3.51
N LYS A 11 2.77 -12.44 -4.27
CA LYS A 11 4.00 -13.24 -4.19
C LYS A 11 4.65 -13.17 -2.81
N SER A 12 4.71 -11.98 -2.21
CA SER A 12 5.27 -11.79 -0.86
C SER A 12 4.45 -12.52 0.21
N LEU A 13 3.12 -12.46 0.14
CA LEU A 13 2.22 -13.20 1.04
C LEU A 13 2.40 -14.71 0.93
N LYS A 14 2.62 -15.23 -0.28
CA LYS A 14 2.93 -16.66 -0.50
C LYS A 14 4.28 -17.03 0.11
N LYS A 15 5.32 -16.22 -0.11
CA LYS A 15 6.68 -16.43 0.44
C LYS A 15 6.71 -16.35 1.97
N HIS A 16 5.92 -15.45 2.56
CA HIS A 16 5.90 -15.18 4.00
C HIS A 16 4.57 -15.59 4.64
N ALA A 17 4.14 -16.82 4.39
CA ALA A 17 2.86 -17.34 4.88
C ALA A 17 2.68 -17.22 6.42
N ALA A 18 3.78 -17.31 7.18
CA ALA A 18 3.78 -17.19 8.64
C ALA A 18 3.27 -15.83 9.17
N ILE A 19 3.35 -14.75 8.38
CA ILE A 19 2.87 -13.42 8.77
C ILE A 19 1.51 -13.08 8.15
N LYS A 20 0.92 -13.96 7.34
CA LYS A 20 -0.32 -13.69 6.59
C LYS A 20 -1.47 -13.19 7.50
N LYS A 21 -1.65 -13.79 8.68
CA LYS A 21 -2.66 -13.34 9.65
C LYS A 21 -2.42 -11.92 10.16
N ALA A 22 -1.15 -11.56 10.39
CA ALA A 22 -0.79 -10.21 10.83
C ALA A 22 -0.99 -9.19 9.71
N VAL A 23 -0.66 -9.56 8.47
CA VAL A 23 -0.89 -8.72 7.29
C VAL A 23 -2.38 -8.50 7.06
N GLN A 24 -3.20 -9.56 7.13
CA GLN A 24 -4.66 -9.45 6.98
C GLN A 24 -5.23 -8.47 8.00
N LYS A 25 -4.92 -8.66 9.29
CA LYS A 25 -5.37 -7.73 10.35
C LYS A 25 -4.97 -6.29 10.05
N LYS A 26 -3.74 -6.08 9.55
CA LYS A 26 -3.27 -4.74 9.21
C LYS A 26 -3.99 -4.14 8.00
N VAL A 27 -4.24 -4.94 6.96
CA VAL A 27 -5.03 -4.55 5.80
C VAL A 27 -6.45 -4.14 6.22
N ASP A 28 -7.10 -4.90 7.09
CA ASP A 28 -8.43 -4.59 7.60
C ASP A 28 -8.46 -3.25 8.36
N MET A 29 -7.41 -2.98 9.15
CA MET A 29 -7.24 -1.69 9.83
C MET A 29 -7.02 -0.54 8.83
N ILE A 30 -6.18 -0.73 7.80
CA ILE A 30 -5.94 0.27 6.74
C ILE A 30 -7.23 0.53 5.95
N LEU A 31 -8.05 -0.50 5.73
CA LEU A 31 -9.36 -0.35 5.08
C LEU A 31 -10.39 0.38 5.95
N THR A 32 -10.11 0.58 7.24
CA THR A 32 -10.98 1.36 8.13
C THR A 32 -10.48 2.80 8.27
N ASP A 33 -9.17 2.98 8.41
CA ASP A 33 -8.53 4.30 8.51
C ASP A 33 -7.21 4.35 7.72
N PRO A 34 -7.27 4.61 6.40
CA PRO A 34 -6.07 4.61 5.56
C PRO A 34 -5.17 5.82 5.75
N ILE A 35 -5.65 6.86 6.43
CA ILE A 35 -4.92 8.12 6.61
C ILE A 35 -4.25 8.15 7.98
N GLY A 36 -4.96 7.77 9.03
CA GLY A 36 -4.42 7.78 10.39
C GLY A 36 -3.46 6.63 10.68
N LEU A 37 -3.59 5.50 9.97
CA LEU A 37 -2.75 4.32 10.22
C LEU A 37 -1.42 4.29 9.45
N GLY A 38 -1.31 5.05 8.35
CA GLY A 38 -0.14 5.04 7.49
C GLY A 38 0.64 6.34 7.51
N GLU A 39 1.93 6.24 7.27
CA GLU A 39 2.82 7.39 7.14
C GLU A 39 3.02 7.74 5.66
N PRO A 40 2.80 9.00 5.26
CA PRO A 40 3.00 9.42 3.87
C PRO A 40 4.48 9.36 3.50
N LEU A 41 4.78 8.70 2.38
CA LEU A 41 6.13 8.61 1.83
C LEU A 41 6.50 9.86 1.02
N ARG A 42 7.81 10.10 0.87
CA ARG A 42 8.39 11.29 0.22
C ARG A 42 9.32 10.89 -0.93
N GLY A 43 9.76 11.88 -1.71
CA GLY A 43 10.67 11.66 -2.84
C GLY A 43 10.03 10.81 -3.93
N ASN A 44 10.75 9.78 -4.39
CA ASN A 44 10.27 8.86 -5.44
C ASN A 44 9.00 8.07 -5.04
N PHE A 45 8.72 7.97 -3.74
CA PHE A 45 7.52 7.31 -3.22
C PHE A 45 6.42 8.30 -2.82
N ARG A 46 6.48 9.55 -3.28
CA ARG A 46 5.40 10.51 -3.08
C ARG A 46 4.07 9.95 -3.65
N GLY A 47 2.99 10.11 -2.88
CA GLY A 47 1.67 9.57 -3.20
C GLY A 47 1.36 8.20 -2.60
N TYR A 48 2.38 7.54 -2.04
CA TYR A 48 2.25 6.29 -1.30
C TYR A 48 2.29 6.51 0.21
N TYR A 49 1.79 5.51 0.93
CA TYR A 49 1.82 5.41 2.38
C TYR A 49 2.51 4.12 2.77
N SER A 50 3.21 4.14 3.90
CA SER A 50 3.77 2.95 4.52
C SER A 50 3.11 2.68 5.86
N CYS A 51 3.00 1.41 6.23
CA CYS A 51 2.53 1.04 7.57
C CYS A 51 3.30 -0.20 8.06
N PRO A 52 3.83 -0.19 9.30
CA PRO A 52 4.46 -1.36 9.89
C PRO A 52 3.42 -2.43 10.22
N VAL A 53 3.71 -3.66 9.83
CA VAL A 53 2.85 -4.84 10.09
C VAL A 53 3.32 -5.58 11.34
N LYS A 54 4.54 -6.15 11.29
CA LYS A 54 5.13 -6.96 12.38
C LYS A 54 6.65 -7.03 12.21
N LYS A 55 7.40 -6.80 13.30
CA LYS A 55 8.88 -6.69 13.27
C LYS A 55 9.29 -5.70 12.17
N ASN A 56 10.16 -6.10 11.26
CA ASN A 56 10.69 -5.25 10.19
C ASN A 56 9.84 -5.30 8.91
N PHE A 57 8.61 -5.84 8.93
CA PHE A 57 7.75 -5.87 7.74
C PHE A 57 6.93 -4.60 7.59
N LEU A 58 6.99 -4.01 6.41
CA LEU A 58 6.19 -2.87 5.97
C LEU A 58 5.20 -3.29 4.89
N ILE A 59 4.05 -2.63 4.87
CA ILE A 59 3.14 -2.61 3.72
C ILE A 59 3.16 -1.21 3.11
N ILE A 60 3.33 -1.14 1.79
CA ILE A 60 3.19 0.10 1.02
C ILE A 60 1.88 0.06 0.26
N TYR A 61 1.11 1.13 0.37
CA TYR A 61 -0.17 1.27 -0.31
C TYR A 61 -0.40 2.69 -0.80
N LEU A 62 -1.40 2.88 -1.67
CA LEU A 62 -1.91 4.20 -2.03
C LEU A 62 -3.43 4.24 -1.85
N PHE A 63 -3.95 5.41 -1.50
CA PHE A 63 -5.39 5.65 -1.42
C PHE A 63 -5.82 6.61 -2.53
N CYS A 64 -6.67 6.16 -3.45
CA CYS A 64 -7.02 6.88 -4.67
C CYS A 64 -7.60 8.27 -4.40
N ARG A 65 -8.45 8.43 -3.38
CA ARG A 65 -9.00 9.73 -2.97
C ARG A 65 -7.91 10.75 -2.68
N LEU A 66 -6.89 10.39 -1.91
CA LEU A 66 -5.79 11.30 -1.56
C LEU A 66 -4.81 11.48 -2.70
N CYS A 67 -4.49 10.40 -3.42
CA CYS A 67 -3.59 10.44 -4.57
C CYS A 67 -4.08 11.47 -5.60
N ARG A 68 -5.35 11.39 -6.01
CA ARG A 68 -5.95 12.37 -6.94
C ARG A 68 -6.18 13.74 -6.29
N GLY A 69 -6.63 13.77 -5.04
CA GLY A 69 -6.87 15.02 -4.31
C GLY A 69 -5.63 15.89 -4.17
N LYS A 70 -4.45 15.28 -4.07
CA LYS A 70 -3.14 15.95 -3.99
C LYS A 70 -2.42 16.08 -5.34
N LYS A 71 -3.05 15.62 -6.43
CA LYS A 71 -2.43 15.46 -7.76
C LYS A 71 -1.16 14.60 -7.77
N ASP A 72 -1.03 13.70 -6.80
CA ASP A 72 0.06 12.74 -6.76
C ASP A 72 -0.11 11.66 -7.85
N ASP A 73 -1.29 11.52 -8.46
CA ASP A 73 -1.54 10.61 -9.58
C ASP A 73 -0.74 10.97 -10.85
N GLU A 74 -0.37 12.24 -11.03
CA GLU A 74 0.53 12.71 -12.09
C GLU A 74 1.98 12.18 -11.91
N ILE A 75 2.34 11.88 -10.66
CA ILE A 75 3.66 11.35 -10.25
C ILE A 75 3.62 9.82 -10.23
N VAL A 76 2.63 9.25 -9.54
CA VAL A 76 2.46 7.81 -9.36
C VAL A 76 2.17 7.11 -10.69
N ARG A 77 1.40 7.75 -11.58
CA ARG A 77 1.07 7.26 -12.93
C ARG A 77 0.53 5.82 -12.93
N CYS A 78 -0.48 5.56 -12.09
CA CYS A 78 -1.17 4.27 -12.07
C CYS A 78 -1.75 3.94 -13.45
N SER A 79 -1.43 2.76 -14.01
CA SER A 79 -1.97 2.31 -15.30
C SER A 79 -3.50 2.22 -15.33
N ASN A 80 -4.11 1.81 -14.22
CA ASN A 80 -5.56 1.70 -14.05
C ASN A 80 -6.14 2.85 -13.21
N CYS A 81 -5.60 4.07 -13.34
CA CYS A 81 -6.09 5.20 -12.54
C CYS A 81 -7.57 5.47 -12.81
N HIS A 82 -7.99 5.66 -14.05
CA HIS A 82 -9.35 6.09 -14.39
C HIS A 82 -10.43 5.02 -14.11
N GLU A 83 -10.04 3.76 -14.00
CA GLU A 83 -10.95 2.63 -13.73
C GLU A 83 -11.26 2.47 -12.23
N CYS A 84 -10.46 3.09 -11.34
CA CYS A 84 -10.61 2.92 -9.90
C CYS A 84 -11.46 4.03 -9.27
N SER A 85 -12.35 3.69 -8.34
CA SER A 85 -13.08 4.70 -7.55
C SER A 85 -12.16 5.42 -6.55
N ASN A 86 -12.56 6.59 -6.06
CA ASN A 86 -11.82 7.29 -5.00
C ASN A 86 -11.71 6.45 -3.71
N GLU A 87 -12.67 5.57 -3.45
CA GLU A 87 -12.68 4.66 -2.28
C GLU A 87 -11.81 3.40 -2.46
N THR A 88 -10.84 3.46 -3.38
CA THR A 88 -9.93 2.34 -3.68
C THR A 88 -8.60 2.52 -2.97
N ILE A 89 -8.16 1.49 -2.27
CA ILE A 89 -6.80 1.34 -1.75
C ILE A 89 -6.08 0.29 -2.56
N LYS A 90 -4.87 0.63 -3.02
CA LYS A 90 -4.01 -0.31 -3.76
C LYS A 90 -2.81 -0.66 -2.89
N PHE A 91 -2.67 -1.92 -2.54
CA PHE A 91 -1.51 -2.47 -1.84
C PHE A 91 -0.45 -2.83 -2.89
N VAL A 92 0.70 -2.17 -2.81
CA VAL A 92 1.70 -2.12 -3.89
C VAL A 92 2.92 -2.97 -3.56
N ALA A 93 3.34 -2.98 -2.30
CA ALA A 93 4.44 -3.79 -1.82
C ALA A 93 4.21 -4.26 -0.38
N LEU A 94 4.79 -5.41 -0.06
CA LEU A 94 4.82 -5.99 1.27
C LEU A 94 6.16 -6.68 1.42
N GLY A 95 6.92 -6.34 2.46
CA GLY A 95 8.21 -7.00 2.68
C GLY A 95 8.96 -6.46 3.88
N PRO A 96 10.10 -7.08 4.22
CA PRO A 96 11.08 -6.50 5.13
C PRO A 96 11.50 -5.10 4.68
N HIS A 97 11.79 -4.22 5.64
CA HIS A 97 12.17 -2.82 5.43
C HIS A 97 13.25 -2.67 4.35
N ASP A 98 14.33 -3.46 4.44
CA ASP A 98 15.48 -3.37 3.54
C ASP A 98 15.13 -3.75 2.09
N THR A 99 14.23 -4.70 1.88
CA THR A 99 13.84 -5.17 0.53
C THR A 99 12.72 -4.35 -0.13
N THR A 100 12.07 -3.46 0.63
CA THR A 100 10.87 -2.74 0.13
C THR A 100 11.26 -1.46 -0.61
N TYR A 101 12.46 -0.92 -0.38
CA TYR A 101 12.97 0.28 -1.02
C TYR A 101 13.99 0.02 -2.15
N GLU A 102 14.32 -1.24 -2.45
CA GLU A 102 15.32 -1.63 -3.47
C GLU A 102 14.83 -1.57 -4.94
N LYS A 103 13.89 -0.69 -5.29
CA LYS A 103 13.43 -0.54 -6.69
C LYS A 103 13.29 0.89 -7.14
#